data_AF-A0A941Y526-F1
#
_entry.id   AF-A0A941Y526-F1
#
_cell.length_a   1.000
_cell.length_b   1.000
_cell.length_c   1.000
_cell.angle_alpha   90.00
_cell.angle_beta   90.00
_cell.angle_gamma   90.00
#
_symmetry.space_group_name_H-M   'P 1'
#
loop_
_entity.id
_entity.type
_entity.pdbx_description
1 polymer ?
#
loop_
_entity_poly.entity_id
_entity_poly.type
_entity_poly.pdbx_seq_one_letter_code
_entity_poly.pdbx_strand_id
1 'polypeptide(L)'
;MTNSGRLEVTVDSTSSFLRTNLPYVVRDAHLKVVNTGTVGSGQLELPAGLYSVEVTAPDGALTTSVVQVQADETSRVDVPSGSVGAAGAPSITGGKQLQLPTWPESIRVPDFQPDAWVDLKLESILGPGSSDRLLVPSLVTMRSCTARQIDYASWQFLPDKPPEEVATAVFAVGPRRIEMSLAVNPQADRADLAACRVDLVEDPDGTDRLRMSFAPGRSLCVAMDGLLRSNRVTIAADLLENATGLLWGKYQDPPGAALGGLILHGMGRLDERADWASNLANSFPWLPDGQILYAALLMKDPDLRRQSEGLEFLLSATTNRPMYTDGLSLGMELLRRWPDEESLPIRTDRLASLARYSAYADWDSINLSVDIAGG
;
A
#
# COMPACT_ATOMS: atom_id res chain seq x y z
N MET A 1 32.38 35.13 3.73
CA MET A 1 31.90 34.02 4.57
C MET A 1 30.43 33.87 4.25
N THR A 2 30.03 32.74 3.68
CA THR A 2 28.61 32.46 3.41
C THR A 2 27.94 32.22 4.75
N ASN A 3 26.87 32.96 5.06
CA ASN A 3 26.11 32.81 6.30
C ASN A 3 25.21 31.57 6.21
N SER A 4 25.82 30.40 6.01
CA SER A 4 25.19 29.13 5.72
C SER A 4 25.56 28.10 6.77
N GLY A 5 24.59 27.31 7.21
CA GLY A 5 24.78 26.11 8.01
C GLY A 5 24.41 24.87 7.23
N ARG A 6 24.44 23.73 7.92
CA ARG A 6 24.08 22.42 7.38
C ARG A 6 22.93 21.83 8.18
N LEU A 7 22.00 21.18 7.49
CA LEU A 7 20.89 20.45 8.07
C LEU A 7 21.03 18.97 7.72
N GLU A 8 21.01 18.11 8.73
CA GLU A 8 20.98 16.65 8.58
C GLU A 8 19.64 16.11 9.09
N VAL A 9 18.94 15.37 8.25
CA VAL A 9 17.66 14.73 8.61
C VAL A 9 17.86 13.23 8.65
N THR A 10 17.65 12.66 9.84
CA THR A 10 17.82 11.24 10.15
C THR A 10 16.51 10.65 10.64
N VAL A 11 16.33 9.35 10.44
CA VAL A 11 15.19 8.61 10.97
C VAL A 11 15.70 7.41 11.75
N ASP A 12 15.15 7.21 12.94
CA ASP A 12 15.45 6.03 13.74
C ASP A 12 14.56 4.86 13.31
N SER A 13 14.83 4.28 12.14
CA SER A 13 14.07 3.14 11.58
C SER A 13 14.88 1.85 11.59
N THR A 14 14.25 0.71 11.81
CA THR A 14 14.95 -0.59 11.67
C THR A 14 15.17 -0.98 10.20
N SER A 15 14.41 -0.40 9.26
CA SER A 15 14.57 -0.64 7.83
C SER A 15 15.70 0.21 7.28
N SER A 16 16.75 -0.44 6.76
CA SER A 16 17.87 0.23 6.10
C SER A 16 17.44 1.06 4.89
N PHE A 17 16.39 0.62 4.20
CA PHE A 17 15.78 1.38 3.11
C PHE A 17 15.18 2.69 3.60
N LEU A 18 14.32 2.62 4.63
CA LEU A 18 13.65 3.81 5.16
C LEU A 18 14.64 4.81 5.76
N ARG A 19 15.77 4.34 6.32
CA ARG A 19 16.87 5.20 6.80
C ARG A 19 17.48 6.11 5.74
N THR A 20 17.28 5.80 4.45
CA THR A 20 17.93 6.50 3.33
C THR A 20 16.94 7.03 2.28
N ASN A 21 15.65 6.68 2.41
CA ASN A 21 14.67 6.94 1.36
C ASN A 21 13.38 7.59 1.86
N LEU A 22 13.17 7.77 3.17
CA LEU A 22 11.98 8.48 3.64
C LEU A 22 12.02 9.96 3.19
N PRO A 23 10.96 10.44 2.55
CA PRO A 23 10.91 11.78 2.01
C PRO A 23 10.67 12.82 3.09
N TYR A 24 11.32 13.98 2.96
CA TYR A 24 11.12 15.15 3.81
C TYR A 24 10.95 16.43 2.98
N VAL A 25 10.28 17.41 3.58
CA VAL A 25 10.10 18.77 3.05
C VAL A 25 10.66 19.76 4.05
N VAL A 26 11.50 20.69 3.58
CA VAL A 26 12.04 21.78 4.40
C VAL A 26 11.38 23.08 3.95
N ARG A 27 10.83 23.81 4.92
CA ARG A 27 10.24 25.13 4.74
C ARG A 27 10.99 26.17 5.55
N ASP A 28 11.11 27.37 5.01
CA ASP A 28 11.64 28.52 5.76
C ASP A 28 10.61 29.09 6.75
N ALA A 29 10.99 30.16 7.47
CA ALA A 29 10.12 30.88 8.40
C ALA A 29 8.87 31.50 7.76
N HIS A 30 8.81 31.59 6.42
CA HIS A 30 7.64 32.04 5.67
C HIS A 30 6.81 30.87 5.12
N LEU A 31 7.08 29.64 5.57
CA LEU A 31 6.46 28.39 5.12
C LEU A 31 6.69 28.07 3.64
N LYS A 32 7.62 28.77 2.99
CA LYS A 32 7.99 28.49 1.60
C LYS A 32 8.87 27.25 1.57
N VAL A 33 8.54 26.30 0.71
CA VAL A 33 9.39 25.13 0.46
C VAL A 33 10.73 25.62 -0.09
N VAL A 34 11.79 25.38 0.66
CA VAL A 34 13.17 25.71 0.27
C VAL A 34 13.93 24.48 -0.20
N ASN A 35 13.56 23.30 0.28
CA ASN A 35 14.08 22.05 -0.24
C ASN A 35 13.13 20.86 -0.01
N THR A 36 13.32 19.81 -0.80
CA THR A 36 12.70 18.49 -0.68
C THR A 36 13.81 17.45 -0.85
N GLY A 37 13.80 16.38 -0.06
CA GLY A 37 14.82 15.35 -0.16
C GLY A 37 14.39 14.04 0.49
N THR A 38 15.31 13.10 0.57
CA THR A 38 15.14 11.88 1.36
C THR A 38 16.10 11.88 2.54
N VAL A 39 15.67 11.35 3.68
CA VAL A 39 16.53 11.17 4.86
C VAL A 39 17.78 10.40 4.48
N GLY A 40 18.91 10.67 5.13
CA GLY A 40 20.17 9.97 4.83
C GLY A 40 20.80 10.28 3.46
N SER A 41 20.22 11.17 2.63
CA SER A 41 20.83 11.64 1.37
C SER A 41 22.04 12.56 1.56
N GLY A 42 22.37 12.92 2.81
CA GLY A 42 23.51 13.76 3.17
C GLY A 42 23.10 15.03 3.92
N GLN A 43 24.05 15.95 4.05
CA GLN A 43 23.83 17.25 4.68
C GLN A 43 23.34 18.26 3.65
N LEU A 44 22.30 19.01 4.00
CA LEU A 44 21.73 20.08 3.20
C LEU A 44 22.30 21.43 3.63
N GLU A 45 22.95 22.16 2.72
CA GLU A 45 23.38 23.54 2.99
C GLU A 45 22.19 24.50 2.91
N LEU A 46 21.96 25.25 3.98
CA LEU A 46 20.91 26.27 4.08
C LEU A 46 21.48 27.56 4.67
N PRO A 47 20.94 28.75 4.32
CA PRO A 47 21.22 29.96 5.07
C PRO A 47 20.95 29.77 6.56
N ALA A 48 21.68 30.49 7.42
CA ALA A 48 21.38 30.50 8.84
C ALA A 48 19.96 31.06 9.06
N GLY A 49 19.12 30.35 9.82
CA GLY A 49 17.70 30.68 9.92
C GLY A 49 16.88 29.62 10.65
N LEU A 50 15.58 29.89 10.79
CA LEU A 50 14.61 28.96 11.36
C LEU A 50 13.90 28.22 10.21
N TYR A 51 13.83 26.90 10.33
CA TYR A 51 13.22 26.01 9.34
C TYR A 51 12.23 25.06 9.99
N SER A 52 11.22 24.68 9.23
CA SER A 52 10.33 23.56 9.55
C SER A 52 10.69 22.38 8.66
N VAL A 53 10.94 21.24 9.27
CA VAL A 53 11.20 19.97 8.59
C VAL A 53 9.98 19.08 8.80
N GLU A 54 9.28 18.81 7.71
CA GLU A 54 8.15 17.89 7.66
C GLU A 54 8.64 16.55 7.11
N VAL A 55 8.44 15.47 7.86
CA VAL A 55 8.74 14.10 7.41
C VAL A 55 7.48 13.26 7.56
N THR A 56 7.12 12.56 6.51
CA THR A 56 6.04 11.57 6.60
C THR A 56 6.65 10.25 7.06
N ALA A 57 6.29 9.82 8.26
CA ALA A 57 6.72 8.55 8.81
C ALA A 57 6.10 7.38 8.00
N PRO A 58 6.63 6.14 8.14
CA PRO A 58 6.16 5.00 7.37
C PRO A 58 4.66 4.68 7.58
N ASP A 59 4.13 4.96 8.77
CA ASP A 59 2.71 4.81 9.10
C ASP A 59 1.82 5.93 8.50
N GLY A 60 2.41 6.86 7.77
CA GLY A 60 1.74 8.03 7.20
C GLY A 60 1.68 9.23 8.14
N ALA A 61 2.08 9.10 9.41
CA ALA A 61 2.04 10.20 10.36
C ALA A 61 2.99 11.32 9.93
N LEU A 62 2.47 12.54 9.85
CA LEU A 62 3.28 13.71 9.55
C LEU A 62 3.99 14.17 10.83
N THR A 63 5.30 13.99 10.87
CA THR A 63 6.13 14.56 11.94
C THR A 63 6.67 15.90 11.47
N THR A 64 6.37 16.96 12.21
CA THR A 64 6.93 18.30 11.97
C THR A 64 7.91 18.65 13.08
N SER A 65 9.13 19.02 12.72
CA SER A 65 10.14 19.52 13.65
C SER A 65 10.59 20.91 13.24
N VAL A 66 10.75 21.80 14.20
CA VAL A 66 11.32 23.13 13.96
C VAL A 66 12.78 23.10 14.36
N VAL A 67 13.65 23.51 13.43
CA VAL A 67 15.11 23.49 13.61
C VAL A 67 15.70 24.85 13.31
N GLN A 68 16.62 25.30 14.16
CA GLN A 68 17.43 26.48 13.89
C GLN A 68 18.75 26.03 13.27
N VAL A 69 19.03 26.50 12.06
CA VAL A 69 20.30 26.29 11.36
C VAL A 69 21.21 27.48 11.68
N GLN A 70 22.35 27.20 12.31
CA GLN A 70 23.37 28.22 12.61
C GLN A 70 24.48 28.20 11.55
N ALA A 71 25.12 29.34 11.31
CA ALA A 71 26.20 29.44 10.34
C ALA A 71 27.37 28.53 10.74
N ASP A 72 27.97 27.83 9.76
CA ASP A 72 29.09 26.92 9.92
C ASP A 72 28.85 25.71 10.85
N GLU A 73 27.62 25.52 11.36
CA GLU A 73 27.21 24.38 12.20
C GLU A 73 26.35 23.39 11.43
N THR A 74 26.29 22.14 11.93
CA THR A 74 25.34 21.14 11.46
C THR A 74 24.24 20.95 12.50
N SER A 75 23.02 21.33 12.14
CA SER A 75 21.81 21.03 12.91
C SER A 75 21.26 19.68 12.49
N ARG A 76 20.81 18.87 13.46
CA ARG A 76 20.28 17.53 13.21
C ARG A 76 18.82 17.43 13.64
N VAL A 77 18.01 16.80 12.81
CA VAL A 77 16.61 16.45 13.10
C VAL A 77 16.49 14.93 13.06
N ASP A 78 16.29 14.33 14.24
CA ASP A 78 15.97 12.91 14.38
C ASP A 78 14.46 12.73 14.36
N VAL A 79 13.96 12.10 13.31
CA VAL A 79 12.55 11.75 13.17
C VAL A 79 12.32 10.39 13.83
N PRO A 80 11.38 10.27 14.78
CA PRO A 80 10.99 8.97 15.29
C PRO A 80 10.41 8.17 14.12
N SER A 81 10.96 7.00 13.81
CA SER A 81 10.16 6.05 13.05
C SER A 81 9.09 5.56 14.03
N GLY A 82 7.80 5.68 13.68
CA GLY A 82 6.83 4.76 14.27
C GLY A 82 7.42 3.36 14.15
N SER A 83 7.41 2.58 15.22
CA SER A 83 8.17 1.33 15.33
C SER A 83 7.72 0.31 14.28
N VAL A 84 8.34 0.35 13.09
CA VAL A 84 8.18 -0.69 12.06
C VAL A 84 9.23 -1.75 12.36
N GLY A 85 8.77 -2.95 12.75
CA GLY A 85 9.63 -4.09 13.04
C GLY A 85 10.53 -4.49 11.86
N ALA A 86 11.77 -4.87 12.17
CA ALA A 86 12.80 -5.17 11.17
C ALA A 86 12.55 -6.51 10.47
N ALA A 87 12.40 -6.51 9.15
CA ALA A 87 12.75 -7.67 8.33
C ALA A 87 13.89 -7.25 7.40
N GLY A 88 15.06 -7.88 7.58
CA GLY A 88 16.27 -7.53 6.84
C GLY A 88 16.09 -7.70 5.33
N ALA A 89 16.41 -6.65 4.57
CA ALA A 89 16.56 -6.76 3.13
C ALA A 89 17.69 -7.75 2.79
N PRO A 90 17.45 -8.80 1.99
CA PRO A 90 18.52 -9.69 1.57
C PRO A 90 19.46 -8.95 0.62
N SER A 91 20.76 -9.01 0.89
CA SER A 91 21.81 -8.55 -0.02
C SER A 91 22.11 -9.66 -1.02
N ILE A 92 21.76 -9.49 -2.31
CA ILE A 92 22.09 -10.48 -3.35
C ILE A 92 22.54 -9.81 -4.64
N THR A 93 23.82 -10.01 -4.97
CA THR A 93 24.43 -9.87 -6.29
C THR A 93 24.17 -11.13 -7.13
N GLY A 94 23.50 -11.00 -8.28
CA GLY A 94 23.53 -12.02 -9.34
C GLY A 94 22.18 -12.28 -10.03
N GLY A 95 22.11 -12.02 -11.34
CA GLY A 95 20.96 -12.31 -12.19
C GLY A 95 20.75 -13.81 -12.43
N LYS A 96 20.07 -14.48 -11.49
CA LYS A 96 19.43 -15.78 -11.74
C LYS A 96 17.92 -15.60 -11.79
N GLN A 97 17.29 -16.31 -12.74
CA GLN A 97 15.85 -16.47 -12.85
C GLN A 97 15.34 -17.11 -11.54
N LEU A 98 14.57 -16.36 -10.76
CA LEU A 98 14.07 -16.79 -9.45
C LEU A 98 12.86 -17.72 -9.61
N GLN A 99 12.90 -18.84 -8.89
CA GLN A 99 11.81 -19.81 -8.79
C GLN A 99 10.72 -19.28 -7.85
N LEU A 100 9.45 -19.61 -8.14
CA LEU A 100 8.32 -19.33 -7.24
C LEU A 100 8.57 -19.96 -5.86
N PRO A 101 8.06 -19.35 -4.76
CA PRO A 101 8.20 -19.92 -3.43
C PRO A 101 7.62 -21.34 -3.37
N THR A 102 8.37 -22.29 -2.80
CA THR A 102 7.89 -23.64 -2.51
C THR A 102 7.01 -23.60 -1.26
N TRP A 103 5.76 -24.07 -1.39
CA TRP A 103 4.81 -24.08 -0.27
C TRP A 103 5.10 -25.23 0.70
N PRO A 104 5.13 -24.99 2.03
CA PRO A 104 5.27 -26.06 3.02
C PRO A 104 3.99 -26.90 3.12
N GLU A 105 4.11 -28.20 3.38
CA GLU A 105 2.98 -29.16 3.50
C GLU A 105 2.02 -28.84 4.67
N SER A 106 2.45 -28.01 5.63
CA SER A 106 1.55 -27.46 6.65
C SER A 106 2.05 -26.08 7.11
N ILE A 107 1.18 -25.07 7.03
CA ILE A 107 1.44 -23.74 7.57
C ILE A 107 0.97 -23.76 9.02
N ARG A 108 1.92 -23.81 9.96
CA ARG A 108 1.63 -23.43 11.35
C ARG A 108 1.82 -21.94 11.44
N VAL A 109 0.77 -21.20 11.84
CA VAL A 109 0.89 -19.79 12.20
C VAL A 109 1.92 -19.71 13.33
N PRO A 110 3.11 -19.11 13.11
CA PRO A 110 4.07 -18.94 14.19
C PRO A 110 3.45 -18.08 15.29
N ASP A 111 3.88 -18.29 16.54
CA ASP A 111 3.60 -17.35 17.64
C ASP A 111 4.32 -16.02 17.35
N PHE A 112 3.72 -15.20 16.49
CA PHE A 112 4.18 -13.87 16.16
C PHE A 112 3.82 -12.91 17.30
N GLN A 113 4.80 -12.13 17.77
CA GLN A 113 4.61 -11.15 18.83
C GLN A 113 3.87 -9.91 18.28
N PRO A 114 2.73 -9.51 18.86
CA PRO A 114 1.94 -8.36 18.42
C PRO A 114 2.70 -7.02 18.40
N ASP A 115 3.71 -6.88 19.25
CA ASP A 115 4.44 -5.63 19.57
C ASP A 115 5.14 -4.94 18.38
N ALA A 116 5.26 -5.61 17.23
CA ALA A 116 5.87 -5.05 16.02
C ALA A 116 4.89 -4.24 15.14
N TRP A 117 3.59 -4.32 15.41
CA TRP A 117 2.61 -3.44 14.82
C TRP A 117 2.56 -2.16 15.65
N VAL A 118 2.56 -0.99 15.01
CA VAL A 118 2.27 0.26 15.73
C VAL A 118 0.88 0.09 16.34
N ASP A 119 0.83 -0.02 17.67
CA ASP A 119 -0.40 0.15 18.42
C ASP A 119 -0.90 1.55 18.06
N LEU A 120 -1.88 1.64 17.15
CA LEU A 120 -2.79 2.76 17.13
C LEU A 120 -3.45 2.75 18.51
N LYS A 121 -2.83 3.49 19.43
CA LYS A 121 -3.17 3.44 20.85
C LYS A 121 -4.67 3.67 21.00
N LEU A 122 -5.31 2.59 21.40
CA LEU A 122 -6.66 2.47 21.93
C LEU A 122 -7.01 3.57 22.96
N GLU A 123 -6.00 4.13 23.65
CA GLU A 123 -6.12 5.22 24.61
C GLU A 123 -6.69 6.52 23.99
N SER A 124 -6.62 6.69 22.67
CA SER A 124 -7.24 7.84 21.98
C SER A 124 -8.72 7.63 21.63
N ILE A 125 -9.18 6.39 21.49
CA ILE A 125 -10.59 6.03 21.22
C ILE A 125 -11.39 5.99 22.53
N LEU A 126 -10.74 5.59 23.62
CA LEU A 126 -11.33 5.56 24.96
C LEU A 126 -11.08 6.89 25.70
N GLY A 127 -11.57 7.99 25.14
CA GLY A 127 -11.77 9.20 25.95
C GLY A 127 -12.63 8.85 27.18
N PRO A 128 -12.42 9.47 28.35
CA PRO A 128 -13.22 9.23 29.55
C PRO A 128 -14.64 9.79 29.35
N GLY A 129 -15.48 9.07 28.59
CA GLY A 129 -16.85 9.48 28.30
C GLY A 129 -17.61 8.73 27.18
N SER A 130 -17.00 7.81 26.41
CA SER A 130 -17.63 7.22 25.20
C SER A 130 -18.01 5.73 25.30
N SER A 131 -18.37 5.22 26.48
CA SER A 131 -18.68 3.77 26.67
C SER A 131 -19.92 3.24 25.93
N ASP A 132 -20.72 4.09 25.29
CA ASP A 132 -21.99 3.70 24.64
C ASP A 132 -21.89 3.52 23.10
N ARG A 133 -20.71 3.64 22.49
CA ARG A 133 -20.56 3.63 21.01
C ARG A 133 -19.49 2.69 20.44
N LEU A 134 -18.96 1.75 21.21
CA LEU A 134 -17.97 0.81 20.66
C LEU A 134 -18.66 -0.17 19.70
N LEU A 135 -18.64 0.16 18.41
CA LEU A 135 -19.01 -0.73 17.32
C LEU A 135 -17.90 -1.76 17.13
N VAL A 136 -17.89 -2.79 17.97
CA VAL A 136 -16.88 -3.85 17.90
C VAL A 136 -17.06 -4.65 16.60
N PRO A 137 -16.06 -4.69 15.70
CA PRO A 137 -16.18 -5.46 14.47
C PRO A 137 -16.12 -6.96 14.77
N SER A 138 -17.02 -7.72 14.16
CA SER A 138 -17.02 -9.18 14.25
C SER A 138 -16.78 -9.80 12.88
N LEU A 139 -15.83 -10.73 12.79
CA LEU A 139 -15.59 -11.49 11.57
C LEU A 139 -16.75 -12.47 11.32
N VAL A 140 -17.41 -12.33 10.17
CA VAL A 140 -18.57 -13.14 9.76
C VAL A 140 -18.13 -14.32 8.90
N THR A 141 -17.32 -14.05 7.88
CA THR A 141 -16.79 -15.08 6.98
C THR A 141 -15.50 -14.61 6.33
N MET A 142 -14.73 -15.52 5.76
CA MET A 142 -13.48 -15.25 5.06
C MET A 142 -13.25 -16.26 3.93
N ARG A 143 -12.43 -15.90 2.95
CA ARG A 143 -12.05 -16.76 1.81
C ARG A 143 -10.56 -16.65 1.53
N SER A 144 -9.94 -17.78 1.23
CA SER A 144 -8.52 -17.88 0.83
C SER A 144 -7.54 -17.27 1.84
N CYS A 145 -7.88 -17.35 3.13
CA CYS A 145 -7.04 -16.95 4.25
C CYS A 145 -7.50 -17.60 5.56
N THR A 146 -6.61 -17.59 6.56
CA THR A 146 -6.94 -17.84 7.97
C THR A 146 -6.90 -16.53 8.74
N ALA A 147 -7.74 -16.43 9.78
CA ALA A 147 -7.82 -15.26 10.63
C ALA A 147 -7.46 -15.61 12.08
N ARG A 148 -6.83 -14.65 12.76
CA ARG A 148 -6.58 -14.67 14.20
C ARG A 148 -6.99 -13.31 14.76
N GLN A 149 -7.88 -13.32 15.73
CA GLN A 149 -8.22 -12.10 16.46
C GLN A 149 -7.02 -11.70 17.35
N ILE A 150 -6.53 -10.46 17.22
CA ILE A 150 -5.44 -9.94 18.05
C ILE A 150 -6.02 -9.32 19.33
N ASP A 151 -7.05 -8.50 19.17
CA ASP A 151 -7.81 -7.87 20.24
C ASP A 151 -9.28 -7.67 19.82
N TYR A 152 -10.07 -6.92 20.58
CA TYR A 152 -11.49 -6.76 20.27
C TYR A 152 -11.77 -6.00 18.96
N ALA A 153 -10.87 -5.14 18.50
CA ALA A 153 -11.03 -4.31 17.30
C ALA A 153 -10.09 -4.72 16.14
N SER A 154 -9.21 -5.69 16.36
CA SER A 154 -8.10 -6.00 15.45
C SER A 154 -8.03 -7.47 15.06
N TRP A 155 -7.86 -7.73 13.77
CA TRP A 155 -7.76 -9.07 13.19
C TRP A 155 -6.52 -9.20 12.33
N GLN A 156 -5.79 -10.31 12.46
CA GLN A 156 -4.68 -10.68 11.59
C GLN A 156 -5.14 -11.74 10.60
N PHE A 157 -4.71 -11.62 9.34
CA PHE A 157 -4.97 -12.59 8.29
C PHE A 157 -3.67 -13.11 7.71
N LEU A 158 -3.63 -14.41 7.41
CA LEU A 158 -2.52 -15.08 6.73
C LEU A 158 -3.07 -15.93 5.58
N PRO A 159 -2.30 -16.14 4.49
CA PRO A 159 -2.69 -17.12 3.48
C PRO A 159 -2.77 -18.52 4.11
N ASP A 160 -3.80 -19.27 3.77
CA ASP A 160 -3.99 -20.66 4.21
C ASP A 160 -3.44 -21.67 3.20
N LYS A 161 -3.34 -21.27 1.93
CA LYS A 161 -2.85 -22.05 0.79
C LYS A 161 -2.33 -21.09 -0.31
N PRO A 162 -1.71 -21.61 -1.40
CA PRO A 162 -1.40 -20.80 -2.57
C PRO A 162 -2.63 -20.01 -3.04
N PRO A 163 -2.51 -18.68 -3.23
CA PRO A 163 -3.65 -17.89 -3.65
C PRO A 163 -4.02 -18.25 -5.09
N GLU A 164 -5.28 -18.61 -5.27
CA GLU A 164 -5.93 -18.79 -6.58
C GLU A 164 -6.87 -17.61 -6.90
N GLU A 165 -7.17 -16.80 -5.88
CA GLU A 165 -7.98 -15.58 -5.92
C GLU A 165 -7.49 -14.60 -4.85
N VAL A 166 -7.96 -13.36 -4.89
CA VAL A 166 -7.75 -12.37 -3.83
C VAL A 166 -8.47 -12.81 -2.55
N ALA A 167 -7.74 -12.90 -1.44
CA ALA A 167 -8.33 -13.22 -0.14
C ALA A 167 -9.35 -12.14 0.29
N THR A 168 -10.44 -12.56 0.91
CA THR A 168 -11.49 -11.64 1.39
C THR A 168 -11.94 -11.97 2.80
N ALA A 169 -12.42 -10.94 3.51
CA ALA A 169 -13.08 -11.10 4.79
C ALA A 169 -14.35 -10.22 4.84
N VAL A 170 -15.38 -10.74 5.49
CA VAL A 170 -16.64 -10.03 5.76
C VAL A 170 -16.74 -9.76 7.24
N PHE A 171 -16.94 -8.50 7.59
CA PHE A 171 -17.11 -8.05 8.97
C PHE A 171 -18.52 -7.50 9.19
N ALA A 172 -19.09 -7.74 10.37
CA ALA A 172 -20.25 -7.01 10.85
C ALA A 172 -19.78 -5.89 11.78
N VAL A 173 -20.13 -4.64 11.45
CA VAL A 173 -19.81 -3.42 12.21
C VAL A 173 -21.12 -2.68 12.47
N GLY A 174 -21.71 -2.91 13.64
CA GLY A 174 -23.08 -2.47 13.91
C GLY A 174 -24.07 -3.07 12.90
N PRO A 175 -24.89 -2.25 12.20
CA PRO A 175 -25.83 -2.75 11.18
C PRO A 175 -25.17 -3.04 9.83
N ARG A 176 -23.92 -2.61 9.62
CA ARG A 176 -23.23 -2.71 8.34
C ARG A 176 -22.57 -4.08 8.20
N ARG A 177 -22.46 -4.56 6.97
CA ARG A 177 -21.65 -5.71 6.62
C ARG A 177 -20.63 -5.27 5.59
N ILE A 178 -19.36 -5.38 5.89
CA ILE A 178 -18.29 -4.87 5.03
C ILE A 178 -17.49 -6.05 4.52
N GLU A 179 -17.47 -6.26 3.20
CA GLU A 179 -16.57 -7.19 2.53
C GLU A 179 -15.30 -6.45 2.10
N MET A 180 -14.14 -6.91 2.57
CA MET A 180 -12.83 -6.32 2.27
C MET A 180 -11.95 -7.29 1.51
N SER A 181 -11.26 -6.78 0.49
CA SER A 181 -10.12 -7.45 -0.15
C SER A 181 -8.88 -7.34 0.73
N LEU A 182 -8.17 -8.44 0.95
CA LEU A 182 -7.03 -8.53 1.86
C LEU A 182 -5.72 -8.68 1.09
N ALA A 183 -4.73 -7.87 1.44
CA ALA A 183 -3.41 -7.89 0.80
C ALA A 183 -2.47 -8.92 1.44
N VAL A 184 -2.94 -10.14 1.68
CA VAL A 184 -2.09 -11.25 2.16
C VAL A 184 -1.03 -11.58 1.12
N ASN A 185 0.20 -11.81 1.56
CA ASN A 185 1.31 -12.14 0.67
C ASN A 185 1.50 -13.67 0.65
N PRO A 186 1.67 -14.31 -0.52
CA PRO A 186 1.84 -15.76 -0.66
C PRO A 186 3.04 -16.38 0.09
N GLN A 187 3.93 -15.59 0.69
CA GLN A 187 5.05 -16.10 1.49
C GLN A 187 4.64 -16.59 2.89
N ALA A 188 3.82 -17.64 2.96
CA ALA A 188 3.18 -18.13 4.18
C ALA A 188 4.15 -18.52 5.32
N ASP A 189 5.42 -18.79 5.02
CA ASP A 189 6.46 -19.14 5.98
C ASP A 189 7.01 -17.93 6.78
N ARG A 190 6.65 -16.71 6.37
CA ARG A 190 7.14 -15.46 6.94
C ARG A 190 5.97 -14.59 7.39
N ALA A 191 5.44 -14.81 8.59
CA ALA A 191 4.28 -14.03 9.09
C ALA A 191 4.51 -12.50 9.08
N ASP A 192 5.75 -12.05 9.24
CA ASP A 192 6.19 -10.65 9.13
C ASP A 192 6.06 -10.06 7.71
N LEU A 193 5.86 -10.92 6.70
CA LEU A 193 5.66 -10.57 5.30
C LEU A 193 4.29 -11.05 4.78
N ALA A 194 3.85 -12.24 5.15
CA ALA A 194 2.63 -12.89 4.67
C ALA A 194 1.35 -12.17 5.12
N ALA A 195 1.38 -11.62 6.32
CA ALA A 195 0.17 -11.18 6.99
C ALA A 195 -0.35 -9.83 6.47
N CYS A 196 -1.63 -9.61 6.71
CA CYS A 196 -2.18 -8.26 6.83
C CYS A 196 -2.98 -8.15 8.12
N ARG A 197 -3.18 -6.94 8.59
CA ARG A 197 -4.01 -6.63 9.76
C ARG A 197 -5.21 -5.82 9.33
N VAL A 198 -6.36 -6.04 9.96
CA VAL A 198 -7.56 -5.22 9.80
C VAL A 198 -7.94 -4.67 11.16
N ASP A 199 -8.02 -3.35 11.25
CA ASP A 199 -8.32 -2.60 12.47
C ASP A 199 -9.57 -1.75 12.29
N LEU A 200 -10.37 -1.59 13.34
CA LEU A 200 -11.34 -0.49 13.39
C LEU A 200 -10.59 0.80 13.74
N VAL A 201 -10.73 1.81 12.88
CA VAL A 201 -10.12 3.13 13.06
C VAL A 201 -11.20 4.20 12.99
N GLU A 202 -11.03 5.25 13.79
CA GLU A 202 -11.84 6.46 13.69
C GLU A 202 -11.12 7.42 12.73
N ASP A 203 -11.79 7.80 11.64
CA ASP A 203 -11.28 8.81 10.73
C ASP A 203 -11.44 10.22 11.31
N PRO A 204 -10.71 11.24 10.80
CA PRO A 204 -10.80 12.61 11.32
C PRO A 204 -12.20 13.24 11.29
N ASP A 205 -13.10 12.69 10.48
CA ASP A 205 -14.51 13.09 10.41
C ASP A 205 -15.40 12.44 11.50
N GLY A 206 -14.82 11.60 12.36
CA GLY A 206 -15.48 10.86 13.43
C GLY A 206 -16.18 9.58 12.96
N THR A 207 -15.91 9.12 11.74
CA THR A 207 -16.50 7.88 11.19
C THR A 207 -15.62 6.68 11.50
N ASP A 208 -16.22 5.64 12.06
CA ASP A 208 -15.56 4.34 12.22
C ASP A 208 -15.45 3.61 10.87
N ARG A 209 -14.22 3.25 10.50
CA ARG A 209 -13.91 2.48 9.28
C ARG A 209 -13.02 1.29 9.60
N LEU A 210 -13.13 0.25 8.78
CA LEU A 210 -12.17 -0.85 8.81
C LEU A 210 -10.98 -0.50 7.92
N ARG A 211 -9.77 -0.64 8.46
CA ARG A 211 -8.53 -0.33 7.77
C ARG A 211 -7.66 -1.56 7.68
N MET A 212 -7.28 -1.92 6.45
CA MET A 212 -6.25 -2.92 6.20
C MET A 212 -4.86 -2.27 6.28
N SER A 213 -3.95 -2.91 7.02
CA SER A 213 -2.55 -2.52 7.15
C SER A 213 -1.63 -3.67 6.72
N PHE A 214 -0.58 -3.33 5.97
CA PHE A 214 0.45 -4.30 5.54
C PHE A 214 1.31 -4.77 6.71
N ALA A 215 1.82 -6.01 6.66
CA ALA A 215 2.75 -6.51 7.66
C ALA A 215 4.00 -5.60 7.80
N PRO A 216 4.52 -5.37 9.02
CA PRO A 216 5.66 -4.48 9.27
C PRO A 216 6.91 -4.82 8.45
N GLY A 217 7.16 -6.10 8.16
CA GLY A 217 8.29 -6.52 7.33
C GLY A 217 8.21 -6.01 5.89
N ARG A 218 7.02 -5.58 5.42
CA ARG A 218 6.78 -4.99 4.10
C ARG A 218 6.96 -3.47 4.14
N SER A 219 8.11 -3.04 4.65
CA SER A 219 8.37 -1.63 4.98
C SER A 219 8.11 -0.62 3.84
N LEU A 220 8.35 -1.00 2.57
CA LEU A 220 7.99 -0.17 1.42
C LEU A 220 6.47 -0.04 1.25
N CYS A 221 5.72 -1.13 1.37
CA CYS A 221 4.26 -1.14 1.27
C CYS A 221 3.62 -0.37 2.41
N VAL A 222 4.15 -0.51 3.63
CA VAL A 222 3.76 0.30 4.79
C VAL A 222 3.96 1.78 4.49
N ALA A 223 5.17 2.18 4.05
CA ALA A 223 5.46 3.57 3.71
C ALA A 223 4.59 4.14 2.58
N MET A 224 4.32 3.35 1.53
CA MET A 224 3.43 3.76 0.44
C MET A 224 1.99 3.92 0.93
N ASP A 225 1.47 2.97 1.71
CA ASP A 225 0.14 3.03 2.32
C ASP A 225 -0.02 4.30 3.17
N GLY A 226 0.96 4.58 4.03
CA GLY A 226 1.00 5.81 4.83
C GLY A 226 1.01 7.08 3.99
N LEU A 227 1.85 7.15 2.95
CA LEU A 227 1.91 8.31 2.05
C LEU A 227 0.61 8.53 1.28
N LEU A 228 -0.04 7.46 0.81
CA LEU A 228 -1.32 7.53 0.13
C LEU A 228 -2.43 8.03 1.06
N ARG A 229 -2.50 7.51 2.29
CA ARG A 229 -3.47 7.98 3.31
C ARG A 229 -3.28 9.45 3.67
N SER A 230 -2.05 9.94 3.60
CA SER A 230 -1.72 11.35 3.83
C SER A 230 -1.81 12.22 2.56
N ASN A 231 -2.42 11.72 1.49
CA ASN A 231 -2.60 12.39 0.21
C ASN A 231 -1.27 12.91 -0.39
N ARG A 232 -0.20 12.12 -0.27
CA ARG A 232 1.16 12.40 -0.77
C ARG A 232 1.52 11.50 -1.96
N VAL A 233 0.62 11.37 -2.95
CA VAL A 233 0.75 10.43 -4.07
C VAL A 233 2.05 10.65 -4.87
N THR A 234 2.43 11.90 -5.14
CA THR A 234 3.67 12.23 -5.87
C THR A 234 4.91 11.70 -5.14
N ILE A 235 4.93 11.87 -3.82
CA ILE A 235 6.01 11.43 -2.96
C ILE A 235 6.05 9.89 -2.89
N ALA A 236 4.88 9.24 -2.86
CA ALA A 236 4.79 7.78 -2.92
C ALA A 236 5.38 7.22 -4.23
N ALA A 237 5.15 7.89 -5.36
CA ALA A 237 5.73 7.52 -6.65
C ALA A 237 7.25 7.69 -6.68
N ASP A 238 7.77 8.82 -6.17
CA ASP A 238 9.22 9.05 -6.08
C ASP A 238 9.90 8.02 -5.16
N LEU A 239 9.27 7.68 -4.03
CA LEU A 239 9.74 6.63 -3.13
C LEU A 239 9.81 5.27 -3.84
N LEU A 240 8.77 4.93 -4.60
CA LEU A 240 8.68 3.69 -5.37
C LEU A 240 9.78 3.60 -6.44
N GLU A 241 10.10 4.70 -7.09
CA GLU A 241 11.18 4.75 -8.09
C GLU A 241 12.54 4.51 -7.48
N ASN A 242 12.84 5.18 -6.36
CA ASN A 242 14.06 4.94 -5.61
C ASN A 242 14.12 3.50 -5.07
N ALA A 243 12.96 2.89 -4.80
CA ALA A 243 12.85 1.51 -4.37
C ALA A 243 12.93 0.48 -5.52
N THR A 244 12.96 0.88 -6.79
CA THR A 244 12.81 -0.04 -7.93
C THR A 244 13.90 -1.12 -7.98
N GLY A 245 15.08 -0.84 -7.42
CA GLY A 245 16.19 -1.80 -7.25
C GLY A 245 16.02 -2.75 -6.04
N LEU A 246 15.37 -2.30 -4.96
CA LEU A 246 15.05 -3.13 -3.79
C LEU A 246 13.85 -4.04 -4.02
N LEU A 247 12.98 -3.60 -4.92
CA LEU A 247 11.96 -4.40 -5.54
C LEU A 247 12.55 -5.52 -6.44
N TRP A 248 13.84 -5.90 -6.38
CA TRP A 248 14.28 -7.20 -6.90
C TRP A 248 13.48 -8.36 -6.24
N GLY A 249 12.96 -8.14 -5.04
CA GLY A 249 11.87 -8.92 -4.40
C GLY A 249 10.47 -8.78 -5.03
N LYS A 250 10.33 -8.31 -6.29
CA LYS A 250 9.06 -8.10 -7.02
C LYS A 250 8.15 -9.33 -7.09
N TYR A 251 8.73 -10.54 -7.03
CA TYR A 251 7.99 -11.80 -6.97
C TYR A 251 7.65 -12.26 -5.55
N GLN A 252 8.31 -11.67 -4.56
CA GLN A 252 8.11 -11.98 -3.15
C GLN A 252 6.96 -11.20 -2.53
N ASP A 253 6.50 -10.12 -3.18
CA ASP A 253 5.34 -9.33 -2.73
C ASP A 253 4.43 -8.86 -3.89
N PRO A 254 3.60 -9.77 -4.46
CA PRO A 254 2.68 -9.42 -5.55
C PRO A 254 1.64 -8.35 -5.19
N PRO A 255 0.99 -8.37 -4.00
CA PRO A 255 0.11 -7.28 -3.58
C PRO A 255 0.82 -5.92 -3.57
N GLY A 256 2.02 -5.84 -2.97
CA GLY A 256 2.82 -4.62 -2.94
C GLY A 256 3.19 -4.13 -4.34
N ALA A 257 3.49 -5.07 -5.24
CA ALA A 257 3.78 -4.76 -6.62
C ALA A 257 2.56 -4.20 -7.38
N ALA A 258 1.38 -4.78 -7.19
CA ALA A 258 0.15 -4.25 -7.78
C ALA A 258 -0.17 -2.83 -7.27
N LEU A 259 -0.03 -2.58 -5.95
CA LEU A 259 -0.22 -1.24 -5.38
C LEU A 259 0.73 -0.23 -6.03
N GLY A 260 2.03 -0.53 -6.11
CA GLY A 260 2.99 0.34 -6.76
C GLY A 260 2.67 0.59 -8.23
N GLY A 261 2.20 -0.44 -8.96
CA GLY A 261 1.79 -0.32 -10.34
C GLY A 261 0.60 0.64 -10.53
N LEU A 262 -0.39 0.57 -9.64
CA LEU A 262 -1.53 1.50 -9.62
C LEU A 262 -1.10 2.94 -9.33
N ILE A 263 -0.18 3.15 -8.39
CA ILE A 263 0.41 4.47 -8.11
C ILE A 263 1.10 5.03 -9.37
N LEU A 264 1.96 4.25 -10.03
CA LEU A 264 2.61 4.69 -11.27
C LEU A 264 1.61 4.96 -12.39
N HIS A 265 0.55 4.16 -12.48
CA HIS A 265 -0.53 4.38 -13.45
C HIS A 265 -1.22 5.73 -13.22
N GLY A 266 -1.65 6.00 -11.98
CA GLY A 266 -2.28 7.27 -11.61
C GLY A 266 -1.40 8.49 -11.87
N MET A 267 -0.08 8.31 -11.83
CA MET A 267 0.91 9.35 -12.14
C MET A 267 1.27 9.44 -13.64
N GLY A 268 0.74 8.55 -14.49
CA GLY A 268 1.06 8.51 -15.93
C GLY A 268 2.43 7.93 -16.25
N ARG A 269 3.03 7.16 -15.34
CA ARG A 269 4.43 6.66 -15.41
C ARG A 269 4.54 5.14 -15.55
N LEU A 270 3.41 4.44 -15.62
CA LEU A 270 3.40 2.98 -15.76
C LEU A 270 4.13 2.50 -17.03
N ASP A 271 4.09 3.29 -18.11
CA ASP A 271 4.74 2.97 -19.39
C ASP A 271 6.26 2.77 -19.24
N GLU A 272 6.91 3.48 -18.30
CA GLU A 272 8.34 3.33 -17.95
C GLU A 272 8.66 1.94 -17.37
N ARG A 273 7.64 1.20 -16.96
CA ARG A 273 7.70 -0.09 -16.28
C ARG A 273 6.82 -1.15 -16.94
N ALA A 274 6.63 -1.08 -18.26
CA ALA A 274 5.76 -2.02 -18.98
C ALA A 274 6.09 -3.51 -18.75
N ASP A 275 7.38 -3.87 -18.73
CA ASP A 275 7.83 -5.23 -18.44
C ASP A 275 7.41 -5.71 -17.04
N TRP A 276 7.34 -4.78 -16.08
CA TRP A 276 6.93 -5.11 -14.72
C TRP A 276 5.44 -5.48 -14.65
N ALA A 277 4.58 -4.68 -15.28
CA ALA A 277 3.15 -4.98 -15.37
C ALA A 277 2.89 -6.30 -16.10
N SER A 278 3.61 -6.56 -17.19
CA SER A 278 3.55 -7.83 -17.91
C SER A 278 3.93 -9.02 -17.01
N ASN A 279 5.04 -8.92 -16.29
CA ASN A 279 5.47 -9.98 -15.37
C ASN A 279 4.46 -10.22 -14.25
N LEU A 280 3.89 -9.16 -13.68
CA LEU A 280 2.88 -9.25 -12.63
C LEU A 280 1.62 -9.97 -13.12
N ALA A 281 1.10 -9.57 -14.29
CA ALA A 281 -0.08 -10.18 -14.91
C ALA A 281 0.12 -11.68 -15.20
N ASN A 282 1.28 -12.04 -15.76
CA ASN A 282 1.58 -13.42 -16.17
C ASN A 282 1.93 -14.34 -14.98
N SER A 283 2.62 -13.82 -13.97
CA SER A 283 3.16 -14.64 -12.88
C SER A 283 2.17 -14.81 -11.72
N PHE A 284 1.22 -13.89 -11.60
CA PHE A 284 0.20 -13.91 -10.54
C PHE A 284 -1.21 -13.77 -11.13
N PRO A 285 -1.71 -14.75 -11.91
CA PRO A 285 -3.03 -14.67 -12.54
C PRO A 285 -4.18 -14.54 -11.53
N TRP A 286 -3.97 -14.97 -10.29
CA TRP A 286 -4.93 -14.84 -9.18
C TRP A 286 -5.15 -13.39 -8.72
N LEU A 287 -4.27 -12.44 -9.11
CA LEU A 287 -4.30 -11.04 -8.72
C LEU A 287 -4.81 -10.17 -9.88
N PRO A 288 -6.11 -9.79 -9.90
CA PRO A 288 -6.71 -9.08 -11.03
C PRO A 288 -6.04 -7.75 -11.36
N ASP A 289 -5.60 -7.02 -10.33
CA ASP A 289 -4.97 -5.70 -10.47
C ASP A 289 -3.75 -5.73 -11.39
N GLY A 290 -2.95 -6.81 -11.34
CA GLY A 290 -1.80 -6.99 -12.22
C GLY A 290 -2.19 -7.11 -13.69
N GLN A 291 -3.22 -7.90 -13.97
CA GLN A 291 -3.76 -8.07 -15.33
C GLN A 291 -4.41 -6.78 -15.84
N ILE A 292 -5.16 -6.07 -14.98
CA ILE A 292 -5.78 -4.78 -15.29
C ILE A 292 -4.71 -3.74 -15.66
N LEU A 293 -3.62 -3.65 -14.90
CA LEU A 293 -2.50 -2.76 -15.21
C LEU A 293 -1.84 -3.09 -16.55
N TYR A 294 -1.63 -4.37 -16.85
CA TYR A 294 -1.05 -4.77 -18.12
C TYR A 294 -2.00 -4.50 -19.30
N ALA A 295 -3.30 -4.76 -19.12
CA ALA A 295 -4.32 -4.39 -20.09
C ALA A 295 -4.32 -2.87 -20.38
N ALA A 296 -4.15 -2.02 -19.37
CA ALA A 296 -4.06 -0.57 -19.55
C ALA A 296 -2.91 -0.14 -20.47
N LEU A 297 -1.77 -0.83 -20.41
CA LEU A 297 -0.63 -0.61 -21.31
C LEU A 297 -0.94 -1.08 -22.72
N LEU A 298 -1.46 -2.31 -22.84
CA LEU A 298 -1.76 -2.93 -24.13
C LEU A 298 -2.87 -2.22 -24.90
N MET A 299 -3.83 -1.59 -24.22
CA MET A 299 -4.87 -0.77 -24.86
C MET A 299 -4.29 0.40 -25.66
N LYS A 300 -3.13 0.93 -25.24
CA LYS A 300 -2.44 2.04 -25.92
C LYS A 300 -1.50 1.58 -27.04
N ASP A 301 -1.26 0.28 -27.16
CA ASP A 301 -0.30 -0.27 -28.12
C ASP A 301 -0.83 -0.14 -29.56
N PRO A 302 -0.03 0.30 -30.54
CA PRO A 302 -0.47 0.41 -31.92
C PRO A 302 -0.72 -0.95 -32.61
N ASP A 303 -0.17 -2.06 -32.10
CA ASP A 303 -0.42 -3.41 -32.62
C ASP A 303 -1.80 -3.93 -32.16
N LEU A 304 -2.74 -4.06 -33.09
CA LEU A 304 -4.09 -4.58 -32.82
C LEU A 304 -4.07 -5.96 -32.16
N ARG A 305 -3.08 -6.82 -32.47
CA ARG A 305 -2.95 -8.14 -31.82
C ARG A 305 -2.63 -7.98 -30.33
N ARG A 306 -1.80 -7.00 -29.96
CA ARG A 306 -1.50 -6.69 -28.57
C ARG A 306 -2.70 -6.07 -27.86
N GLN A 307 -3.48 -5.26 -28.55
CA GLN A 307 -4.76 -4.78 -28.01
C GLN A 307 -5.73 -5.94 -27.75
N SER A 308 -5.84 -6.92 -28.66
CA SER A 308 -6.67 -8.11 -28.43
C SER A 308 -6.19 -8.91 -27.21
N GLU A 309 -4.88 -9.12 -27.08
CA GLU A 309 -4.27 -9.76 -25.89
C GLU A 309 -4.60 -9.00 -24.60
N GLY A 310 -4.51 -7.65 -24.63
CA GLY A 310 -4.86 -6.81 -23.48
C GLY A 310 -6.32 -6.94 -23.07
N LEU A 311 -7.22 -7.09 -24.04
CA LEU A 311 -8.64 -7.32 -23.78
C LEU A 311 -8.86 -8.67 -23.10
N GLU A 312 -8.16 -9.72 -23.52
CA GLU A 312 -8.24 -11.04 -22.89
C GLU A 312 -7.83 -10.98 -21.41
N PHE A 313 -6.73 -10.30 -21.09
CA PHE A 313 -6.32 -10.06 -19.71
C PHE A 313 -7.39 -9.29 -18.94
N LEU A 314 -7.94 -8.21 -19.50
CA LEU A 314 -8.98 -7.42 -18.84
C LEU A 314 -10.25 -8.25 -18.56
N LEU A 315 -10.72 -9.01 -19.56
CA LEU A 315 -11.92 -9.82 -19.42
C LEU A 315 -11.74 -10.97 -18.43
N SER A 316 -10.53 -11.53 -18.34
CA SER A 316 -10.16 -12.54 -17.35
C SER A 316 -10.13 -11.95 -15.94
N ALA A 317 -9.39 -10.85 -15.75
CA ALA A 317 -9.23 -10.17 -14.46
C ALA A 317 -10.58 -9.77 -13.85
N THR A 318 -11.50 -9.28 -14.68
CA THR A 318 -12.80 -8.76 -14.26
C THR A 318 -13.85 -9.85 -13.99
N THR A 319 -13.46 -11.12 -14.05
CA THR A 319 -14.25 -12.21 -13.45
C THR A 319 -14.06 -12.30 -11.94
N ASN A 320 -12.94 -11.79 -11.43
CA ASN A 320 -12.54 -11.84 -10.04
C ASN A 320 -12.61 -10.46 -9.40
N ARG A 321 -12.66 -10.44 -8.06
CA ARG A 321 -12.66 -9.21 -7.27
C ARG A 321 -11.24 -8.60 -7.25
N PRO A 322 -11.07 -7.33 -7.64
CA PRO A 322 -9.80 -6.63 -7.47
C PRO A 322 -9.39 -6.51 -6.00
N MET A 323 -8.08 -6.43 -5.75
CA MET A 323 -7.53 -6.20 -4.42
C MET A 323 -7.67 -4.74 -4.01
N TYR A 324 -7.42 -3.81 -4.93
CA TYR A 324 -7.39 -2.38 -4.66
C TYR A 324 -8.57 -1.65 -5.29
N THR A 325 -9.00 -0.58 -4.63
CA THR A 325 -10.09 0.28 -5.09
C THR A 325 -9.74 0.95 -6.42
N ASP A 326 -8.49 1.39 -6.58
CA ASP A 326 -7.97 1.93 -7.84
C ASP A 326 -7.97 0.88 -8.97
N GLY A 327 -7.70 -0.39 -8.65
CA GLY A 327 -7.79 -1.50 -9.59
C GLY A 327 -9.22 -1.70 -10.10
N LEU A 328 -10.22 -1.61 -9.21
CA LEU A 328 -11.64 -1.60 -9.60
C LEU A 328 -11.96 -0.43 -10.53
N SER A 329 -11.56 0.79 -10.15
CA SER A 329 -11.81 1.99 -10.95
C SER A 329 -11.21 1.88 -12.36
N LEU A 330 -9.93 1.49 -12.44
CA LEU A 330 -9.22 1.31 -13.70
C LEU A 330 -9.85 0.21 -14.55
N GLY A 331 -10.17 -0.95 -13.97
CA GLY A 331 -10.84 -2.03 -14.69
C GLY A 331 -12.17 -1.58 -15.31
N MET A 332 -12.98 -0.84 -14.55
CA MET A 332 -14.23 -0.27 -15.05
C MET A 332 -14.02 0.79 -16.14
N GLU A 333 -12.98 1.62 -16.03
CA GLU A 333 -12.62 2.59 -17.07
C GLU A 333 -12.25 1.88 -18.38
N LEU A 334 -11.34 0.90 -18.31
CA LEU A 334 -10.87 0.16 -19.49
C LEU A 334 -12.02 -0.58 -20.17
N LEU A 335 -12.91 -1.22 -19.41
CA LEU A 335 -14.09 -1.89 -19.96
C LEU A 335 -15.01 -0.94 -20.73
N ARG A 336 -15.13 0.33 -20.31
CA ARG A 336 -15.93 1.33 -21.04
C ARG A 336 -15.22 1.86 -22.28
N ARG A 337 -13.90 2.06 -22.19
CA ARG A 337 -13.11 2.77 -23.20
C ARG A 337 -12.44 1.90 -24.23
N TRP A 338 -12.45 0.57 -24.07
CA TRP A 338 -11.77 -0.32 -25.00
C TRP A 338 -12.23 -0.08 -26.45
N PRO A 339 -11.29 0.09 -27.40
CA PRO A 339 -11.60 0.56 -28.76
C PRO A 339 -12.32 -0.45 -29.66
N ASP A 340 -12.64 -1.63 -29.17
CA ASP A 340 -13.25 -2.72 -29.94
C ASP A 340 -14.77 -2.81 -29.72
N GLU A 341 -15.57 -2.63 -30.77
CA GLU A 341 -17.03 -2.76 -30.70
C GLU A 341 -17.51 -4.21 -30.63
N GLU A 342 -16.75 -5.19 -31.15
CA GLU A 342 -17.18 -6.59 -31.21
C GLU A 342 -17.36 -7.18 -29.81
N SER A 343 -16.46 -6.83 -28.89
CA SER A 343 -16.51 -7.22 -27.47
C SER A 343 -17.47 -6.40 -26.61
N LEU A 344 -18.18 -5.41 -27.15
CA LEU A 344 -19.05 -4.54 -26.34
C LEU A 344 -20.06 -5.33 -25.47
N PRO A 345 -20.71 -6.41 -25.94
CA PRO A 345 -21.63 -7.20 -25.10
C PRO A 345 -20.92 -7.80 -23.88
N ILE A 346 -19.79 -8.50 -24.08
CA ILE A 346 -19.06 -9.14 -22.98
C ILE A 346 -18.44 -8.10 -22.03
N ARG A 347 -17.95 -6.96 -22.55
CA ARG A 347 -17.46 -5.85 -21.73
C ARG A 347 -18.57 -5.24 -20.88
N THR A 348 -19.77 -5.10 -21.42
CA THR A 348 -20.95 -4.60 -20.70
C THR A 348 -21.34 -5.53 -19.56
N ASP A 349 -21.34 -6.84 -19.80
CA ASP A 349 -21.63 -7.85 -18.76
C ASP A 349 -20.58 -7.83 -17.63
N ARG A 350 -19.29 -7.70 -17.98
CA ARG A 350 -18.21 -7.54 -17.00
C ARG A 350 -18.33 -6.24 -16.22
N LEU A 351 -18.64 -5.14 -16.90
CA LEU A 351 -18.84 -3.84 -16.26
C LEU A 351 -20.02 -3.87 -15.28
N ALA A 352 -21.13 -4.51 -15.64
CA ALA A 352 -22.27 -4.70 -14.76
C ALA A 352 -21.89 -5.55 -13.53
N SER A 353 -21.03 -6.55 -13.69
CA SER A 353 -20.54 -7.38 -12.59
C SER A 353 -19.73 -6.57 -11.58
N LEU A 354 -18.83 -5.70 -12.05
CA LEU A 354 -18.03 -4.80 -11.22
C LEU A 354 -18.83 -3.64 -10.62
N ALA A 355 -19.87 -3.18 -11.32
CA ALA A 355 -20.72 -2.08 -10.85
C ALA A 355 -21.36 -2.37 -9.48
N ARG A 356 -21.60 -3.66 -9.18
CA ARG A 356 -22.09 -4.12 -7.87
C ARG A 356 -21.14 -3.76 -6.73
N TYR A 357 -19.83 -3.77 -6.96
CA TYR A 357 -18.86 -3.31 -5.98
C TYR A 357 -18.85 -1.79 -5.91
N SER A 358 -18.83 -1.12 -7.07
CA SER A 358 -18.66 0.33 -7.16
C SER A 358 -19.74 1.15 -6.43
N ALA A 359 -20.97 0.63 -6.37
CA ALA A 359 -22.11 1.32 -5.76
C ALA A 359 -21.98 1.48 -4.24
N TYR A 360 -21.22 0.59 -3.59
CA TYR A 360 -21.06 0.55 -2.14
C TYR A 360 -19.59 0.49 -1.71
N ALA A 361 -18.68 0.77 -2.64
CA ALA A 361 -17.25 0.80 -2.36
C ALA A 361 -16.92 2.01 -1.47
N ASP A 362 -16.08 1.78 -0.48
CA ASP A 362 -15.38 2.85 0.23
C ASP A 362 -14.24 3.36 -0.65
N TRP A 363 -14.52 4.45 -1.38
CA TRP A 363 -13.59 5.05 -2.33
C TRP A 363 -12.38 5.73 -1.66
N ASP A 364 -12.43 5.97 -0.35
CA ASP A 364 -11.29 6.50 0.40
C ASP A 364 -10.36 5.39 0.90
N SER A 365 -10.76 4.12 0.76
CA SER A 365 -9.94 2.97 1.15
C SER A 365 -9.00 2.55 0.01
N ILE A 366 -7.74 2.28 0.35
CA ILE A 366 -6.76 1.70 -0.58
C ILE A 366 -7.22 0.31 -1.05
N ASN A 367 -7.64 -0.53 -0.10
CA ASN A 367 -8.14 -1.88 -0.39
C ASN A 367 -9.62 -1.84 -0.70
N LEU A 368 -10.02 -2.64 -1.70
CA LEU A 368 -11.41 -2.69 -2.10
C LEU A 368 -12.29 -3.19 -0.95
N SER A 369 -13.03 -2.26 -0.37
CA SER A 369 -13.91 -2.46 0.78
C SER A 369 -15.31 -2.05 0.37
N VAL A 370 -16.30 -2.94 0.52
CA VAL A 370 -17.65 -2.76 -0.01
C VAL A 370 -18.66 -3.04 1.08
N ASP A 371 -19.61 -2.14 1.29
CA ASP A 371 -20.77 -2.41 2.16
C ASP A 371 -21.75 -3.32 1.42
N ILE A 372 -22.00 -4.51 1.97
CA ILE A 372 -22.87 -5.53 1.38
C ILE A 372 -24.25 -5.60 2.05
N ALA A 373 -24.61 -4.61 2.89
CA ALA A 373 -25.90 -4.59 3.55
C ALA A 373 -27.07 -4.42 2.55
N GLY A 374 -27.90 -5.46 2.40
CA GLY A 374 -29.26 -5.37 1.87
C GLY A 374 -29.54 -5.92 0.46
N GLY A 375 -28.83 -6.97 0.03
CA GLY A 375 -29.28 -7.84 -1.08
C GLY A 375 -30.26 -8.91 -0.63
#